data_AF-A0A2M7QG55-F1
#
_entry.id   AF-A0A2M7QG55-F1
#
_cell.length_a   1.000
_cell.length_b   1.000
_cell.length_c   1.000
_cell.angle_alpha   90.00
_cell.angle_beta   90.00
_cell.angle_gamma   90.00
#
_symmetry.space_group_name_H-M   'P 1'
#
loop_
_entity.id
_entity.type
_entity.pdbx_description
1 polymer ?
#
loop_
_entity_poly.entity_id
_entity_poly.type
_entity_poly.pdbx_seq_one_letter_code
_entity_poly.pdbx_strand_id
1 'polypeptide(L)' 'MAKIIGIDLGTTNSCVAVMEGGKPKVIFSAEGRNVFPS' A
#
# COMPACT_ATOMS: atom_id res chain seq x y z
N MET A 1 -14.38 11.72 5.05
CA MET A 1 -13.41 12.04 3.99
C MET A 1 -12.51 10.83 3.82
N ALA A 2 -12.31 10.33 2.60
CA ALA A 2 -11.45 9.17 2.37
C ALA A 2 -9.97 9.53 2.62
N LYS A 3 -9.14 8.56 3.01
CA LYS A 3 -7.69 8.77 3.16
C LYS A 3 -7.03 8.79 1.78
N ILE A 4 -6.05 9.67 1.59
CA ILE A 4 -5.14 9.62 0.44
C ILE A 4 -4.15 8.48 0.66
N ILE A 5 -3.89 7.70 -0.38
CA ILE A 5 -2.95 6.58 -0.36
C ILE A 5 -1.79 6.83 -1.32
N GLY A 6 -0.63 6.28 -0.99
CA GLY A 6 0.51 6.16 -1.90
C GLY A 6 0.47 4.79 -2.58
N ILE A 7 0.65 4.78 -3.90
CA ILE A 7 0.73 3.56 -4.70
C ILE A 7 2.10 3.57 -5.38
N ASP A 8 2.90 2.54 -5.10
CA ASP A 8 4.08 2.21 -5.87
C ASP A 8 3.68 1.18 -6.93
N LEU A 9 3.72 1.61 -8.20
CA LEU A 9 3.30 0.81 -9.35
C LEU A 9 4.53 0.31 -10.11
N GLY A 10 5.09 -0.80 -9.63
CA GLY A 10 6.21 -1.47 -10.29
C GLY A 10 5.74 -2.40 -11.41
N THR A 11 6.64 -2.72 -12.34
CA THR A 11 6.36 -3.64 -13.46
C THR A 11 6.15 -5.08 -13.01
N THR A 12 6.78 -5.50 -11.92
CA THR A 12 6.69 -6.89 -11.40
C THR A 12 5.84 -6.98 -10.14
N ASN A 13 5.99 -6.02 -9.22
CA ASN A 13 5.23 -5.98 -7.98
C ASN A 13 4.77 -4.55 -7.71
N SER A 14 3.66 -4.43 -7.01
CA SER A 14 3.10 -3.18 -6.51
C SER A 14 2.95 -3.21 -4.99
N CYS A 15 2.88 -2.02 -4.40
CA CYS A 15 2.72 -1.80 -2.96
C CYS A 15 1.80 -0.61 -2.70
N VAL A 16 1.05 -0.64 -1.59
CA VAL A 16 0.14 0.45 -1.19
C VAL A 16 0.40 0.83 0.26
N ALA A 17 0.45 2.14 0.53
CA ALA A 17 0.64 2.68 1.87
C ALA A 17 -0.30 3.85 2.15
N VAL A 18 -0.52 4.12 3.44
CA VAL A 18 -1.29 5.26 3.94
C VAL A 18 -0.58 5.90 5.12
N MET A 19 -0.81 7.19 5.33
CA MET A 19 -0.35 7.88 6.53
C MET A 19 -1.36 7.68 7.68
N GLU A 20 -0.93 7.07 8.79
CA GLU A 20 -1.70 6.94 10.03
C GLU A 20 -0.92 7.54 11.20
N GLY A 21 -1.52 8.51 11.91
CA GLY A 21 -0.87 9.13 13.07
C GLY A 21 0.48 9.79 12.77
N GLY A 22 0.63 10.35 11.56
CA GLY A 22 1.88 10.96 11.10
C GLY A 22 2.97 9.97 10.70
N LYS A 23 2.69 8.66 10.68
CA LYS A 23 3.64 7.61 10.28
C LYS A 23 3.13 6.86 9.04
N PRO A 24 4.00 6.46 8.10
CA PRO A 24 3.61 5.62 6.98
C PRO A 24 3.30 4.21 7.47
N LYS A 25 2.25 3.60 6.91
CA LYS A 25 1.87 2.21 7.17
C LYS A 25 1.49 1.53 5.86
N VAL A 26 2.07 0.36 5.62
CA VAL A 26 1.75 -0.47 4.45
C VAL A 26 0.39 -1.15 4.66
N ILE A 27 -0.42 -1.16 3.61
CA ILE A 27 -1.70 -1.86 3.58
C ILE A 27 -1.46 -3.25 3.02
N PHE A 28 -1.88 -4.27 3.76
CA PHE A 28 -1.77 -5.66 3.35
C PHE A 28 -2.91 -6.01 2.38
N SER A 29 -2.63 -6.86 1.40
CA SER A 29 -3.63 -7.42 0.50
C SER A 29 -4.58 -8.36 1.25
N ALA A 30 -5.67 -8.78 0.60
CA ALA A 30 -6.60 -9.75 1.16
C ALA A 30 -5.93 -11.09 1.49
N GLU A 31 -4.84 -11.44 0.79
CA GLU A 31 -4.00 -12.62 1.00
C GLU A 31 -2.93 -12.42 2.08
N GLY A 32 -2.91 -11.26 2.74
CA GLY A 32 -1.96 -10.96 3.81
C GLY A 32 -0.53 -10.66 3.33
N ARG A 33 -0.36 -10.22 2.08
CA ARG A 33 0.95 -9.81 1.55
C ARG A 33 1.08 -8.29 1.53
N ASN A 34 2.28 -7.79 1.79
CA ASN A 34 2.60 -6.35 1.76
C ASN A 34 3.08 -5.87 0.38
N VAL A 35 3.37 -6.80 -0.54
CA VAL A 35 3.61 -6.57 -1.97
C VAL A 35 2.87 -7.63 -2.77
N PHE A 36 2.36 -7.27 -3.94
CA PHE A 36 1.58 -8.16 -4.80
C PHE A 36 2.00 -8.02 -6.27
N PRO A 37 1.89 -9.09 -7.09
CA PRO A 37 2.15 -9.00 -8.52
C PRO A 37 1.27 -7.94 -9.18
N SER A 38 1.86 -7.15 -10.08
CA SER A 38 1.16 -6.09 -10.82
C SER A 38 0.31 -6.63 -11.97
#